data_AF-A0A5B0EI80-F1
#
_entry.id   AF-A0A5B0EI80-F1
#
_cell.length_a   1.000
_cell.length_b   1.000
_cell.length_c   1.000
_cell.angle_alpha   90.00
_cell.angle_beta   90.00
_cell.angle_gamma   90.00
#
_symmetry.space_group_name_H-M   'P 1'
#
loop_
_entity.id
_entity.type
_entity.pdbx_description
1 polymer ?
#
loop_
_entity_poly.entity_id
_entity_poly.type
_entity_poly.pdbx_seq_one_letter_code
_entity_poly.pdbx_strand_id
1 'polypeptide(L)' 'MHPDPREHLFTHTLTMRTAERYDLLLHPPMAGNYTLKIEWKNWITGQKRAHRELPLIAS' A
#
# COMPACT_ATOMS: atom_id res chain seq x y z
N MET A 1 -4.77 -21.89 -23.89
CA MET A 1 -4.62 -21.30 -22.54
C MET A 1 -5.14 -19.88 -22.60
N HIS A 2 -6.15 -19.56 -21.80
CA HIS A 2 -6.58 -18.17 -21.62
C HIS A 2 -5.63 -17.55 -20.58
N PRO A 3 -5.00 -16.39 -20.81
CA PRO A 3 -4.20 -15.74 -19.78
C PRO A 3 -5.09 -15.41 -18.58
N ASP A 4 -4.60 -15.68 -17.36
CA ASP A 4 -5.34 -15.35 -16.12
C ASP A 4 -5.45 -13.83 -16.04
N PRO A 5 -6.66 -13.25 -15.94
CA PRO A 5 -6.83 -11.79 -15.84
C PRO A 5 -6.12 -11.17 -14.62
N ARG A 6 -5.57 -11.98 -13.69
CA ARG A 6 -4.74 -11.55 -12.57
C ARG A 6 -3.24 -11.41 -12.88
N GLU A 7 -2.76 -11.83 -14.05
CA GLU A 7 -1.33 -11.77 -14.42
C GLU A 7 -0.78 -10.35 -14.59
N HIS A 8 -1.62 -9.32 -14.54
CA HIS A 8 -1.22 -7.91 -14.73
C HIS A 8 -1.58 -7.01 -13.54
N LEU A 9 -1.50 -7.49 -12.30
CA LEU A 9 -1.66 -6.62 -11.14
C LEU A 9 -0.34 -5.90 -10.83
N PHE A 10 -0.23 -4.64 -11.26
CA PHE A 10 0.96 -3.81 -11.10
C PHE A 10 1.38 -3.64 -9.63
N THR A 11 2.61 -4.05 -9.33
CA THR A 11 3.27 -3.90 -8.04
C THR A 11 3.65 -2.44 -7.81
N HIS A 12 2.97 -1.76 -6.90
CA HIS A 12 3.30 -0.38 -6.55
C HIS A 12 4.42 -0.35 -5.50
N THR A 13 5.60 0.14 -5.87
CA THR A 13 6.69 0.40 -4.90
C THR A 13 6.48 1.78 -4.27
N LEU A 14 6.29 1.83 -2.95
CA LEU A 14 6.07 3.09 -2.22
C LEU A 14 7.33 3.52 -1.46
N THR A 15 8.00 4.57 -1.94
CA THR A 15 9.15 5.14 -1.24
C THR A 15 8.71 6.02 -0.06
N MET A 16 9.10 5.63 1.15
CA MET A 16 8.94 6.44 2.37
C MET A 16 10.24 7.21 2.65
N ARG A 17 10.17 8.55 2.73
CA ARG A 17 11.35 9.39 2.98
C ARG A 17 11.64 9.44 4.49
N THR A 18 12.39 8.46 4.99
CA THR A 18 13.21 8.43 6.23
C THR A 18 14.06 7.13 6.20
N ALA A 19 14.97 6.92 7.16
CA ALA A 19 15.97 5.82 7.18
C ALA A 19 15.41 4.37 7.08
N GLU A 20 14.10 4.20 7.02
CA GLU A 20 13.42 2.92 6.88
C GLU A 20 12.61 2.91 5.58
N ARG A 21 13.04 2.06 4.64
CA ARG A 21 12.32 1.80 3.40
C ARG A 21 11.42 0.59 3.62
N TYR A 22 10.12 0.76 3.36
CA TYR A 22 9.13 -0.31 3.41
C TYR A 22 8.62 -0.55 1.99
N ASP A 23 8.90 -1.72 1.44
CA ASP A 23 8.31 -2.16 0.18
C ASP A 23 7.02 -2.95 0.50
N LEU A 24 5.88 -2.51 -0.06
CA LEU A 24 4.57 -3.10 0.19
C LEU A 24 4.05 -3.75 -1.11
N LEU A 25 3.66 -5.02 -1.03
CA LEU A 25 2.97 -5.72 -2.11
C LEU A 25 1.47 -5.69 -1.83
N LEU A 26 0.70 -5.05 -2.71
CA LEU A 26 -0.76 -4.91 -2.59
C LEU A 26 -1.43 -5.65 -3.75
N HIS A 27 -2.51 -6.37 -3.45
CA HIS A 27 -3.36 -7.04 -4.44
C HIS A 27 -4.79 -6.51 -4.32
N PRO A 28 -5.12 -5.43 -5.03
CA PRO A 28 -6.47 -4.89 -5.07
C PRO A 28 -7.45 -5.96 -5.57
N PRO A 29 -8.64 -6.12 -4.95
CA PRO A 29 -9.63 -7.11 -5.38
C PRO A 29 -10.29 -6.77 -6.72
N MET A 30 -10.18 -5.52 -7.18
CA MET A 30 -10.68 -5.02 -8.46
C MET A 30 -9.88 -3.79 -8.90
N ALA A 31 -9.97 -3.44 -10.19
CA ALA A 31 -9.50 -2.15 -10.67
C ALA A 31 -10.31 -1.00 -10.06
N GLY A 32 -9.65 0.11 -9.74
CA GLY A 32 -10.28 1.28 -9.15
C GLY A 32 -9.29 2.18 -8.40
N ASN A 33 -9.84 3.24 -7.81
CA ASN A 33 -9.08 4.17 -6.95
C ASN A 33 -9.16 3.71 -5.50
N TYR A 34 -8.00 3.59 -4.86
CA TYR A 34 -7.86 3.19 -3.47
C TYR A 34 -7.13 4.28 -2.68
N THR A 35 -7.43 4.37 -1.38
CA THR A 35 -6.64 5.18 -0.45
C THR A 35 -5.91 4.25 0.51
N LEU A 36 -4.59 4.18 0.39
CA LEU A 36 -3.77 3.49 1.37
C LEU A 36 -3.58 4.39 2.59
N LYS A 37 -4.00 3.91 3.76
CA LYS A 37 -3.79 4.57 5.04
C LYS A 37 -2.74 3.81 5.84
N ILE A 38 -1.67 4.49 6.19
CA ILE A 38 -0.60 3.95 7.03
C ILE A 38 -0.62 4.72 8.35
N GLU A 39 -0.73 3.99 9.46
CA GLU A 39 -0.68 4.56 10.81
C GLU A 39 0.46 3.94 11.60
N TRP A 40 1.34 4.78 12.12
CA TRP A 40 2.37 4.35 13.05
C TRP A 40 1.87 4.56 14.46
N LYS A 41 1.84 3.48 15.24
CA LYS A 41 1.43 3.49 16.65
C LYS A 41 2.61 3.18 17.54
N ASN A 42 2.65 3.81 18.70
CA ASN A 42 3.55 3.40 19.76
C ASN A 42 3.13 1.99 20.24
N TRP A 43 4.06 1.04 20.20
CA TRP A 43 3.75 -0.36 20.52
C TRP A 43 3.38 -0.61 21.98
N ILE A 44 3.77 0.29 22.90
CA ILE A 44 3.46 0.20 24.33
C ILE A 44 2.13 0.90 24.64
N THR A 45 1.96 2.15 24.19
CA THR A 45 0.81 2.98 24.57
C THR A 45 -0.36 2.92 23.59
N GLY A 46 -0.16 2.32 22.41
CA GLY A 46 -1.13 2.34 21.31
C GLY A 46 -1.33 3.72 20.66
N GLN A 47 -0.68 4.76 21.18
CA GLN A 47 -0.84 6.14 20.71
C GLN A 47 -0.34 6.28 19.27
N LYS A 48 -1.19 6.86 18.41
CA LYS A 48 -0.83 7.22 17.03
C LYS A 48 0.29 8.26 17.04
N ARG A 49 1.42 7.93 16.43
CA ARG A 49 2.62 8.78 16.31
C ARG A 49 2.70 9.50 14.97
N ALA A 50 2.23 8.86 13.91
CA ALA A 50 2.20 9.44 12.57
C ALA A 50 1.09 8.80 11.73
N HIS A 51 0.71 9.47 10.65
CA HIS A 51 -0.08 8.88 9.59
C HIS A 51 0.31 9.40 8.22
N ARG A 52 0.00 8.59 7.21
CA ARG A 52 0.12 8.97 5.82
C ARG A 52 -1.04 8.37 5.04
N GLU A 53 -1.60 9.17 4.15
CA GLU A 53 -2.58 8.73 3.18
C GLU A 53 -1.99 8.87 1.78
N LEU A 54 -2.16 7.85 0.95
CA LEU A 54 -1.63 7.79 -0.40
C LEU A 54 -2.75 7.34 -1.35
N PRO A 55 -3.05 8.11 -2.42
CA PRO A 55 -3.92 7.63 -3.47
C PRO A 55 -3.19 6.53 -4.26
N LEU A 56 -3.90 5.46 -4.56
CA LEU A 56 -3.44 4.35 -5.39
C LEU A 56 -4.44 4.15 -6.53
N ILE A 57 -3.92 3.89 -7.72
CA ILE A 57 -4.74 3.55 -8.89
C ILE A 57 -4.42 2.09 -9.22
N ALA A 58 -5.42 1.23 -9.07
CA ALA A 58 -5.37 -0.15 -9.51
C ALA A 58 -6.03 -0.23 -10.89
N SER A 59 -5.30 -0.67 -11.90
CA SER A 59 -5.79 -0.82 -13.28
C SER A 59 -5.50 -2.20 -13.80
#